data_AF-A0A4U0WSP6-F1
#
_entry.id   AF-A0A4U0WSP6-F1
#
_cell.length_a   1.000
_cell.length_b   1.000
_cell.length_c   1.000
_cell.angle_alpha   90.00
_cell.angle_beta   90.00
_cell.angle_gamma   90.00
#
_symmetry.space_group_name_H-M   'P 1'
#
loop_
_entity.id
_entity.type
_entity.pdbx_description
1 polymer ?
#
loop_
_entity_poly.entity_id
_entity_poly.type
_entity_poly.pdbx_seq_one_letter_code
_entity_poly.pdbx_strand_id
1 'polypeptide(L)'
;MAVCTFDGNSDMYGLGIRIGFYLQWYSGILASILAPSELPGLRFAKALFIAATFLALLILTIQNPLGLQVAEVYIILLLTFGSYLFFVPFERQFQTLHRWEVLIAVIVASTIITATELTIYWNNITNVYSLSTAGQTIPFAIGIGALLRVVYVYAFKTGEKGSSHRVFHTEDRPSPLAKWRVYFLPDLLFLLAEWRLRQLEDLLAPVADGRLSQ
;
A
#
# COMPACT_ATOMS: atom_id res chain seq x y z
N MET A 1 -22.40 -6.22 -28.89
CA MET A 1 -21.36 -5.31 -28.37
C MET A 1 -20.05 -6.07 -28.49
N ALA A 2 -19.07 -5.54 -29.24
CA ALA A 2 -17.80 -6.23 -29.41
C ALA A 2 -17.10 -6.32 -28.06
N VAL A 3 -16.89 -7.54 -27.58
CA VAL A 3 -16.11 -7.82 -26.38
C VAL A 3 -14.65 -7.76 -26.82
N CYS A 4 -13.98 -6.64 -26.54
CA CYS A 4 -12.55 -6.50 -26.83
C CYS A 4 -11.77 -7.19 -25.69
N THR A 5 -11.36 -8.43 -25.90
CA THR A 5 -10.41 -9.11 -25.01
C THR A 5 -9.01 -8.56 -25.30
N PHE A 6 -8.31 -8.11 -24.26
CA PHE A 6 -6.94 -7.66 -24.41
C PHE A 6 -6.07 -8.07 -23.22
N ASP A 7 -4.78 -8.18 -23.50
CA ASP A 7 -3.77 -8.56 -22.52
C ASP A 7 -3.36 -7.35 -21.66
N GLY A 8 -3.62 -7.44 -20.36
CA GLY A 8 -3.40 -6.34 -19.44
C GLY A 8 -2.00 -6.36 -18.80
N ASN A 9 -1.43 -5.18 -18.57
CA ASN A 9 -0.13 -5.10 -17.90
C ASN A 9 -0.24 -5.35 -16.40
N SER A 10 0.04 -6.60 -16.00
CA SER A 10 0.00 -7.04 -14.60
C SER A 10 0.96 -6.30 -13.66
N ASP A 11 2.03 -5.69 -14.18
CA ASP A 11 2.99 -4.94 -13.37
C ASP A 11 2.50 -3.53 -12.98
N MET A 12 1.44 -3.03 -13.60
CA MET A 12 0.89 -1.71 -13.28
C MET A 12 -0.31 -1.76 -12.33
N TYR A 13 -1.20 -2.74 -12.52
CA TYR A 13 -2.45 -2.87 -11.77
C TYR A 13 -2.85 -4.34 -11.56
N GLY A 14 -1.89 -5.25 -11.61
CA GLY A 14 -2.12 -6.66 -11.33
C GLY A 14 -2.65 -6.90 -9.92
N LEU A 15 -2.99 -8.16 -9.64
CA LEU A 15 -3.73 -8.54 -8.44
C LEU A 15 -3.04 -8.05 -7.15
N GLY A 16 -1.71 -8.17 -7.07
CA GLY A 16 -0.97 -7.79 -5.86
C GLY A 16 -0.97 -6.28 -5.59
N ILE A 17 -0.91 -5.47 -6.66
CA ILE A 17 -1.01 -4.00 -6.55
C ILE A 17 -2.41 -3.62 -6.07
N ARG A 18 -3.45 -4.15 -6.72
CA ARG A 18 -4.85 -3.89 -6.35
C ARG A 18 -5.15 -4.26 -4.91
N ILE A 19 -4.87 -5.51 -4.52
CA ILE A 19 -5.08 -5.98 -3.14
C ILE A 19 -4.23 -5.15 -2.17
N GLY A 20 -2.99 -4.80 -2.53
CA GLY A 20 -2.14 -3.93 -1.72
C GLY A 20 -2.80 -2.57 -1.42
N PHE A 21 -3.38 -1.91 -2.44
CA PHE A 21 -4.15 -0.67 -2.26
C PHE A 21 -5.38 -0.88 -1.37
N TYR A 22 -6.15 -1.95 -1.62
CA TYR A 22 -7.36 -2.24 -0.85
C TYR A 22 -7.04 -2.46 0.63
N LEU A 23 -6.03 -3.29 0.91
CA LEU A 23 -5.58 -3.55 2.27
C LEU A 23 -5.08 -2.28 2.96
N GLN A 24 -4.37 -1.39 2.25
CA GLN A 24 -3.93 -0.13 2.83
C GLN A 24 -5.07 0.86 3.11
N TRP A 25 -6.12 0.87 2.29
CA TRP A 25 -7.30 1.69 2.55
C TRP A 25 -8.03 1.20 3.79
N TYR A 26 -8.33 -0.10 3.86
CA TYR A 26 -8.99 -0.68 5.03
C TYR A 26 -8.11 -0.63 6.29
N SER A 27 -6.79 -0.76 6.18
CA SER A 27 -5.87 -0.58 7.32
C SER A 27 -5.93 0.86 7.86
N GLY A 28 -6.03 1.86 6.99
CA GLY A 28 -6.20 3.26 7.40
C GLY A 28 -7.54 3.51 8.10
N ILE A 29 -8.63 2.93 7.60
CA ILE A 29 -9.95 2.98 8.23
C ILE A 29 -9.91 2.28 9.60
N LEU A 30 -9.33 1.09 9.67
CA LEU A 30 -9.24 0.33 10.90
C LEU A 30 -8.37 1.05 11.94
N ALA A 31 -7.25 1.64 11.51
CA ALA A 31 -6.38 2.43 12.38
C ALA A 31 -7.06 3.67 12.94
N SER A 32 -7.99 4.31 12.20
CA SER A 32 -8.71 5.47 12.73
C SER A 32 -9.66 5.12 13.89
N ILE A 33 -10.03 3.84 14.01
CA ILE A 33 -10.86 3.32 15.09
C ILE A 33 -9.99 2.73 16.21
N LEU A 34 -9.03 1.87 15.86
CA LEU A 34 -8.28 1.05 16.83
C LEU A 34 -6.98 1.70 17.32
N ALA A 35 -6.23 2.35 16.42
CA ALA A 35 -4.89 2.85 16.71
C ALA A 35 -4.57 4.14 15.93
N PRO A 36 -5.16 5.29 16.31
CA PRO A 36 -4.96 6.56 15.58
C PRO A 36 -3.48 7.01 15.55
N SER A 37 -2.64 6.50 16.45
CA SER A 37 -1.21 6.78 16.49
C SER A 37 -0.45 6.24 15.26
N GLU A 38 -0.97 5.22 14.57
CA GLU A 38 -0.31 4.61 13.41
C GLU A 38 -0.70 5.27 12.08
N LEU A 39 -1.70 6.15 12.08
CA LEU A 39 -2.19 6.83 10.88
C LEU A 39 -1.08 7.54 10.06
N PRO A 40 -0.11 8.26 10.67
CA PRO A 40 0.96 8.89 9.90
C PRO A 40 1.82 7.90 9.12
N GLY A 41 2.16 6.75 9.74
CA GLY A 41 2.94 5.71 9.09
C GLY A 41 2.20 5.05 7.93
N LEU A 42 0.92 4.75 8.13
CA LEU A 42 0.05 4.20 7.08
C LEU A 42 -0.16 5.16 5.91
N ARG A 43 -0.29 6.48 6.19
CA ARG A 43 -0.39 7.52 5.16
C ARG A 43 0.90 7.61 4.34
N PHE A 44 2.05 7.50 4.98
CA PHE A 44 3.34 7.53 4.30
C PHE A 44 3.51 6.32 3.36
N ALA A 45 3.24 5.10 3.84
CA ALA A 45 3.29 3.90 3.01
C ALA A 45 2.34 3.99 1.80
N LYS A 46 1.15 4.57 2.01
CA LYS A 46 0.17 4.81 0.95
C LYS A 46 0.64 5.85 -0.05
N ALA A 47 1.27 6.93 0.39
CA ALA A 47 1.84 7.94 -0.49
C ALA A 47 2.93 7.34 -1.39
N LEU A 48 3.76 6.43 -0.86
CA LEU A 48 4.75 5.71 -1.66
C LEU A 48 4.10 4.85 -2.74
N PHE A 49 3.01 4.14 -2.42
CA PHE A 49 2.27 3.35 -3.42
C PHE A 49 1.72 4.23 -4.53
N ILE A 50 1.02 5.31 -4.15
CA ILE A 50 0.45 6.26 -5.10
C ILE A 50 1.55 6.82 -6.01
N ALA A 51 2.67 7.27 -5.42
CA ALA A 51 3.79 7.83 -6.17
C ALA A 51 4.40 6.79 -7.12
N ALA A 52 4.60 5.55 -6.66
CA ALA A 52 5.17 4.47 -7.47
C ALA A 52 4.27 4.11 -8.66
N THR A 53 2.97 3.90 -8.43
CA THR A 53 2.04 3.56 -9.51
C THR A 53 1.79 4.71 -10.47
N PHE A 54 1.79 5.94 -9.97
CA PHE A 54 1.68 7.13 -10.82
C PHE A 54 2.93 7.33 -11.67
N LEU A 55 4.12 7.13 -11.11
CA LEU A 55 5.38 7.15 -11.86
C LEU A 55 5.41 6.05 -12.93
N ALA A 56 4.97 4.84 -12.60
CA ALA A 56 4.86 3.74 -13.56
C ALA A 56 3.95 4.12 -14.74
N LEU A 57 2.79 4.74 -14.47
CA LEU A 57 1.91 5.25 -15.50
C LEU A 57 2.59 6.30 -16.39
N LEU A 58 3.32 7.25 -15.80
CA LEU A 58 4.05 8.27 -16.56
C LEU A 58 5.11 7.66 -17.48
N ILE A 59 5.92 6.73 -16.95
CA ILE A 59 6.98 6.06 -17.73
C ILE A 59 6.37 5.30 -18.91
N LEU A 60 5.30 4.53 -18.68
CA LEU A 60 4.67 3.73 -19.72
C LEU A 60 3.94 4.59 -20.76
N THR A 61 3.37 5.72 -20.35
CA THR A 61 2.78 6.69 -21.28
C THR A 61 3.83 7.28 -22.22
N ILE A 62 5.06 7.52 -21.74
CA ILE A 62 6.16 8.06 -22.54
C ILE A 62 6.77 6.97 -23.44
N GLN A 63 6.98 5.77 -22.91
CA GLN A 63 7.69 4.70 -23.63
C GLN A 63 6.81 4.00 -24.66
N ASN A 64 5.53 3.75 -24.36
CA ASN A 64 4.64 2.94 -25.19
C ASN A 64 3.20 3.51 -25.24
N PRO A 65 3.00 4.71 -25.80
CA PRO A 65 1.69 5.37 -25.81
C PRO A 65 0.62 4.59 -26.58
N LEU A 66 1.00 3.82 -27.61
CA LEU A 66 0.09 3.02 -28.43
C LEU A 66 -0.29 1.67 -27.80
N GLY A 67 0.50 1.19 -26.83
CA GLY A 67 0.26 -0.07 -26.14
C GLY A 67 -0.62 0.07 -24.90
N LEU A 68 -0.85 1.30 -24.45
CA LEU A 68 -1.56 1.60 -23.22
C LEU A 68 -3.05 1.81 -23.50
N GLN A 69 -3.90 0.99 -22.90
CA GLN A 69 -5.34 1.12 -23.12
C GLN A 69 -5.98 2.08 -22.13
N VAL A 70 -7.06 2.74 -22.58
CA VAL A 70 -7.79 3.71 -21.76
C VAL A 70 -8.29 3.09 -20.45
N ALA A 71 -8.70 1.81 -20.48
CA ALA A 71 -9.14 1.09 -19.29
C ALA A 71 -8.02 0.94 -18.24
N GLU A 72 -6.77 0.72 -18.67
CA GLU A 72 -5.62 0.56 -17.77
C GLU A 72 -5.25 1.89 -17.10
N VAL A 73 -5.22 2.97 -17.89
CA VAL A 73 -5.03 4.34 -17.38
C VAL A 73 -6.11 4.68 -16.37
N TYR A 74 -7.36 4.38 -16.70
CA TYR A 74 -8.50 4.64 -15.84
C TYR A 74 -8.38 3.90 -14.50
N ILE A 75 -8.03 2.61 -14.49
CA ILE A 75 -7.84 1.83 -13.25
C ILE A 75 -6.76 2.46 -12.38
N ILE A 76 -5.61 2.82 -12.94
CA ILE A 76 -4.48 3.38 -12.17
C ILE A 76 -4.81 4.78 -11.64
N LEU A 77 -5.46 5.63 -12.45
CA LEU A 77 -5.93 6.93 -11.99
C LEU A 77 -6.98 6.78 -10.88
N LEU A 78 -7.88 5.81 -11.01
CA LEU A 78 -8.89 5.53 -10.00
C LEU A 78 -8.27 5.05 -8.67
N LEU A 79 -7.24 4.20 -8.72
CA LEU A 79 -6.49 3.77 -7.53
C LEU A 79 -5.68 4.90 -6.90
N THR A 80 -5.03 5.75 -7.70
CA THR A 80 -4.20 6.85 -7.20
C THR A 80 -5.06 8.00 -6.64
N PHE A 81 -6.00 8.51 -7.43
CA PHE A 81 -6.83 9.67 -7.08
C PHE A 81 -8.02 9.32 -6.18
N GLY A 82 -8.58 8.12 -6.27
CA GLY A 82 -9.71 7.70 -5.42
C GLY A 82 -9.38 7.74 -3.93
N SER A 83 -8.10 7.59 -3.58
CA SER A 83 -7.62 7.70 -2.21
C SER A 83 -7.64 9.12 -1.63
N TYR A 84 -7.64 10.17 -2.47
CA TYR A 84 -7.70 11.57 -2.03
C TYR A 84 -9.14 12.01 -1.72
N LEU A 85 -10.14 11.37 -2.34
CA LEU A 85 -11.56 11.58 -1.98
C LEU A 85 -11.84 11.20 -0.52
N PHE A 86 -11.08 10.26 0.03
CA PHE A 86 -11.13 9.86 1.43
C PHE A 86 -10.69 10.97 2.40
N PHE A 87 -9.81 11.87 1.94
CA PHE A 87 -9.00 12.72 2.81
C PHE A 87 -9.36 14.21 2.77
N VAL A 88 -10.40 14.59 2.02
CA VAL A 88 -10.89 15.97 2.01
C VAL A 88 -11.29 16.35 3.44
N PRO A 89 -10.55 17.25 4.10
CA PRO A 89 -10.82 17.60 5.48
C PRO A 89 -12.10 18.43 5.50
N PHE A 90 -13.22 17.83 5.91
CA PHE A 90 -14.38 18.62 6.30
C PHE A 90 -13.99 19.35 7.58
N GLU A 91 -13.74 20.66 7.51
CA GLU A 91 -13.22 21.43 8.63
C GLU A 91 -14.01 21.20 9.93
N ARG A 92 -13.25 20.77 10.95
CA ARG A 92 -13.45 20.81 12.41
C ARG A 92 -14.77 21.44 12.89
N GLN A 93 -15.60 20.66 13.60
CA GLN A 93 -16.16 21.12 14.90
C GLN A 93 -16.87 20.03 15.75
N PHE A 94 -17.31 18.89 15.20
CA PHE A 94 -18.15 17.95 15.96
C PHE A 94 -17.51 16.57 16.15
N GLN A 95 -17.21 16.18 17.40
CA GLN A 95 -16.75 14.83 17.77
C GLN A 95 -17.72 13.71 17.31
N THR A 96 -18.99 14.05 17.09
CA THR A 96 -20.02 13.14 16.55
C THR A 96 -19.78 12.75 15.08
N LEU A 97 -18.90 13.46 14.35
CA LEU A 97 -18.64 13.23 12.92
C LEU A 97 -17.64 12.10 12.63
N HIS A 98 -16.82 11.68 13.60
CA HIS A 98 -15.79 10.64 13.37
C HIS A 98 -16.43 9.29 12.96
N ARG A 99 -17.57 8.94 13.56
CA ARG A 99 -18.35 7.74 13.18
C ARG A 99 -18.88 7.83 11.75
N TRP A 100 -19.28 9.02 11.30
CA TRP A 100 -19.81 9.23 9.96
C TRP A 100 -18.70 9.26 8.90
N GLU A 101 -17.54 9.82 9.24
CA GLU A 101 -16.35 9.82 8.39
C GLU A 101 -15.92 8.39 8.05
N VAL A 102 -15.86 7.50 9.04
CA VAL A 102 -15.54 6.08 8.84
C VAL A 102 -16.54 5.38 7.90
N LEU A 103 -17.84 5.66 8.05
CA LEU A 103 -18.87 5.06 7.19
C LEU A 103 -18.75 5.55 5.75
N ILE A 104 -18.56 6.86 5.55
CA ILE A 104 -18.34 7.46 4.24
C ILE A 104 -17.08 6.87 3.59
N ALA A 105 -16.00 6.77 4.37
CA ALA A 105 -14.75 6.15 3.97
C ALA A 105 -14.90 4.70 3.48
N VAL A 106 -15.65 3.87 4.21
CA VAL A 106 -15.92 2.47 3.82
C VAL A 106 -16.75 2.42 2.54
N ILE A 107 -17.78 3.25 2.42
CA ILE A 107 -18.64 3.30 1.23
C ILE A 107 -17.79 3.71 0.01
N VAL A 108 -17.03 4.80 0.10
CA VAL A 108 -16.18 5.28 -0.99
C VAL A 108 -15.15 4.21 -1.39
N ALA A 109 -14.46 3.60 -0.43
CA ALA A 109 -13.50 2.53 -0.71
C ALA A 109 -14.17 1.35 -1.42
N SER A 110 -15.33 0.89 -0.95
CA SER A 110 -16.07 -0.21 -1.57
C SER A 110 -16.56 0.10 -2.98
N THR A 111 -17.00 1.33 -3.23
CA THR A 111 -17.40 1.80 -4.55
C THR A 111 -16.22 1.79 -5.51
N ILE A 112 -15.05 2.27 -5.08
CA ILE A 112 -13.85 2.28 -5.91
C ILE A 112 -13.40 0.85 -6.24
N ILE A 113 -13.38 -0.05 -5.25
CA ILE A 113 -13.04 -1.47 -5.46
C ILE A 113 -13.99 -2.09 -6.48
N THR A 114 -15.29 -1.89 -6.30
CA THR A 114 -16.31 -2.41 -7.22
C THR A 114 -16.11 -1.85 -8.62
N ALA A 115 -15.85 -0.54 -8.75
CA ALA A 115 -15.59 0.10 -10.03
C ALA A 115 -14.33 -0.46 -10.71
N THR A 116 -13.25 -0.72 -9.97
CA THR A 116 -12.02 -1.33 -10.53
C THR A 116 -12.26 -2.76 -11.02
N GLU A 117 -12.89 -3.61 -10.22
CA GLU A 117 -13.13 -5.02 -10.60
C GLU A 117 -14.15 -5.14 -11.74
N LEU A 118 -15.18 -4.28 -11.73
CA LEU A 118 -16.17 -4.24 -12.79
C LEU A 118 -15.57 -3.76 -14.12
N THR A 119 -14.65 -2.79 -14.08
CA THR A 119 -13.92 -2.35 -15.27
C THR A 119 -13.11 -3.49 -15.88
N ILE A 120 -12.42 -4.27 -15.06
CA ILE A 120 -11.62 -5.42 -15.52
C ILE A 120 -12.54 -6.49 -16.11
N TYR A 121 -13.65 -6.79 -15.44
CA TYR A 121 -14.64 -7.77 -15.89
C TYR A 121 -15.30 -7.37 -17.21
N TRP A 122 -15.76 -6.12 -17.33
CA TRP A 122 -16.41 -5.63 -18.56
C TRP A 122 -15.45 -5.59 -19.76
N ASN A 123 -14.17 -5.30 -19.53
CA ASN A 123 -13.16 -5.28 -20.58
C ASN A 123 -12.49 -6.64 -20.82
N ASN A 124 -12.90 -7.71 -20.12
CA ASN A 124 -12.32 -9.05 -20.24
C ASN A 124 -10.78 -9.04 -20.25
N ILE A 125 -10.18 -8.27 -19.33
CA ILE A 125 -8.74 -8.11 -19.26
C ILE A 125 -8.12 -9.40 -18.70
N THR A 126 -7.23 -10.02 -19.47
CA THR A 126 -6.54 -11.26 -19.09
C THR A 126 -5.16 -10.99 -18.48
N ASN A 127 -4.55 -12.01 -17.84
CA ASN A 127 -3.22 -11.96 -17.20
C ASN A 127 -3.04 -10.98 -16.03
N VAL A 128 -4.12 -10.40 -15.51
CA VAL A 128 -4.07 -9.46 -14.36
C VAL A 128 -4.40 -10.09 -13.01
N TYR A 129 -4.75 -11.39 -12.99
CA TYR A 129 -5.15 -12.13 -11.78
C TYR A 129 -4.03 -13.01 -11.18
N SER A 130 -2.84 -13.04 -11.78
CA SER A 130 -1.71 -13.83 -11.29
C SER A 130 -0.74 -13.00 -10.47
N LEU A 131 -0.30 -13.54 -9.33
CA LEU A 131 0.81 -12.99 -8.53
C LEU A 131 2.14 -13.59 -8.98
N SER A 132 2.63 -13.18 -10.16
CA SER A 132 3.84 -13.77 -10.77
C SER A 132 5.07 -12.87 -10.68
N THR A 133 4.90 -11.56 -10.52
CA THR A 133 6.00 -10.59 -10.59
C THR A 133 6.29 -9.94 -9.24
N ALA A 134 7.57 -9.60 -9.02
CA ALA A 134 8.00 -8.92 -7.79
C ALA A 134 7.28 -7.57 -7.60
N GLY A 135 6.97 -6.88 -8.70
CA GLY A 135 6.22 -5.63 -8.70
C GLY A 135 4.80 -5.74 -8.13
N GLN A 136 4.23 -6.96 -8.06
CA GLN A 136 2.93 -7.22 -7.44
C GLN A 136 3.05 -7.77 -6.02
N THR A 137 4.06 -8.61 -5.77
CA THR A 137 4.28 -9.23 -4.45
C THR A 137 4.65 -8.21 -3.39
N ILE A 138 5.50 -7.22 -3.72
CA ILE A 138 5.91 -6.17 -2.77
C ILE A 138 4.69 -5.37 -2.29
N PRO A 139 3.83 -4.84 -3.19
CA PRO A 139 2.61 -4.16 -2.80
C PRO A 139 1.66 -4.97 -1.92
N PHE A 140 1.52 -6.25 -2.26
CA PHE A 140 0.68 -7.17 -1.50
C PHE A 140 1.22 -7.38 -0.07
N ALA A 141 2.53 -7.63 0.07
CA ALA A 141 3.16 -7.85 1.36
C ALA A 141 3.07 -6.61 2.28
N ILE A 142 3.31 -5.41 1.72
CA ILE A 142 3.19 -4.16 2.48
C ILE A 142 1.73 -3.93 2.92
N GLY A 143 0.76 -4.25 2.07
CA GLY A 143 -0.67 -4.17 2.43
C GLY A 143 -1.03 -5.06 3.62
N ILE A 144 -0.52 -6.30 3.64
CA ILE A 144 -0.71 -7.23 4.78
C ILE A 144 0.01 -6.71 6.02
N GLY A 145 1.26 -6.29 5.89
CA GLY A 145 2.05 -5.76 7.01
C GLY A 145 1.40 -4.55 7.67
N ALA A 146 0.80 -3.66 6.88
CA ALA A 146 0.03 -2.52 7.36
C ALA A 146 -1.15 -2.95 8.24
N LEU A 147 -1.91 -3.97 7.82
CA LEU A 147 -3.05 -4.47 8.57
C LEU A 147 -2.61 -5.16 9.87
N LEU A 148 -1.59 -6.03 9.79
CA LEU A 148 -1.02 -6.71 10.95
C LEU A 148 -0.48 -5.71 11.98
N ARG A 149 0.18 -4.63 11.54
CA ARG A 149 0.69 -3.59 12.42
C ARG A 149 -0.43 -2.91 13.22
N VAL A 150 -1.57 -2.60 12.60
CA VAL A 150 -2.72 -1.99 13.29
C VAL A 150 -3.27 -2.94 14.35
N VAL A 151 -3.44 -4.22 14.00
CA VAL A 151 -3.93 -5.25 14.92
C VAL A 151 -2.95 -5.47 16.09
N TYR A 152 -1.64 -5.54 15.79
CA TYR A 152 -0.59 -5.69 16.79
C TYR A 152 -0.60 -4.53 17.78
N VAL A 153 -0.57 -3.29 17.30
CA VAL A 153 -0.57 -2.11 18.18
C VAL A 153 -1.83 -2.07 19.03
N TYR A 154 -3.00 -2.41 18.47
CA TYR A 154 -4.23 -2.49 19.24
C TYR A 154 -4.15 -3.56 20.35
N ALA A 155 -3.70 -4.77 20.03
CA ALA A 155 -3.60 -5.88 20.98
C ALA A 155 -2.63 -5.58 22.13
N PHE A 156 -1.41 -5.11 21.82
CA PHE A 156 -0.36 -4.90 22.83
C PHE A 156 -0.56 -3.60 23.63
N LYS A 157 -1.05 -2.52 23.01
CA LYS A 157 -1.27 -1.23 23.71
C LYS A 157 -2.46 -1.27 24.66
N THR A 158 -3.39 -2.21 24.48
CA THR A 158 -4.54 -2.39 25.38
C THR A 158 -4.16 -3.20 26.63
N GLY A 159 -3.11 -4.02 26.57
CA GLY A 159 -2.60 -4.80 27.70
C GLY A 159 -2.02 -3.95 28.83
N GLU A 160 -1.45 -2.77 28.55
CA GLU A 160 -0.87 -1.89 29.58
C GLU A 160 -1.90 -0.99 30.29
N LYS A 161 -3.12 -0.87 29.74
CA LYS A 161 -4.15 0.01 30.35
C LYS A 161 -4.74 -0.53 31.66
N GLY A 162 -4.38 -1.75 32.09
CA GLY A 162 -4.83 -2.35 33.34
C GLY A 162 -4.13 -1.87 34.61
N SER A 163 -3.04 -1.09 34.53
CA SER A 163 -2.20 -0.82 35.72
C SER A 163 -1.75 0.64 35.91
N SER A 164 -2.47 1.63 35.40
CA SER A 164 -2.09 3.04 35.64
C SER A 164 -3.28 3.89 36.09
N HIS A 165 -3.76 3.60 37.30
CA HIS A 165 -4.35 4.62 38.15
C HIS A 165 -3.28 5.09 39.13
N ARG A 166 -2.87 6.37 38.98
CA ARG A 166 -1.88 7.14 39.75
C ARG A 166 -0.42 6.92 39.34
N VAL A 167 0.12 7.89 38.61
CA VAL A 167 1.06 8.90 39.12
C VAL A 167 1.33 9.90 37.98
N PHE A 168 1.00 11.17 38.22
CA PHE A 168 1.47 12.29 37.39
C PHE A 168 2.97 12.43 37.62
N HIS A 169 3.79 12.26 36.59
CA HIS A 169 5.11 12.89 36.51
C HIS A 169 5.37 13.40 35.09
N THR A 170 5.49 14.73 35.04
CA THR A 170 6.30 15.57 34.13
C THR A 170 6.83 14.93 32.84
N GLU A 171 6.29 15.46 31.74
CA GLU A 171 6.86 15.62 30.40
C GLU A 171 8.36 15.30 30.28
N ASP A 172 8.68 14.17 29.65
CA ASP A 172 9.93 13.99 28.92
C ASP A 172 9.55 13.52 27.51
N ARG A 173 9.62 14.42 26.52
CA ARG A 173 9.36 14.08 25.12
C ARG A 173 10.51 13.19 24.64
N PRO A 174 10.26 11.93 24.23
CA PRO A 174 11.31 11.15 23.59
C PRO A 174 11.74 11.85 22.31
N SER A 175 13.05 11.95 22.09
CA SER A 175 13.63 12.59 20.92
C SER A 175 13.02 11.99 19.64
N PRO A 176 12.71 12.79 18.61
CA PRO A 176 12.06 12.32 17.39
C PRO A 176 12.77 11.10 16.79
N LEU A 177 14.11 11.05 16.91
CA LEU A 177 14.99 10.00 16.40
C LEU A 177 14.78 8.63 17.05
N ALA A 178 14.36 8.56 18.31
CA ALA A 178 14.11 7.29 18.99
C ALA A 178 12.86 6.57 18.45
N LYS A 179 11.85 7.33 17.98
CA LYS A 179 10.68 6.74 17.30
C LYS A 179 11.08 6.09 15.97
N TRP A 180 11.96 6.72 15.19
CA TRP A 180 12.40 6.16 13.90
C TRP A 180 13.11 4.81 14.05
N ARG A 181 13.85 4.57 15.15
CA ARG A 181 14.53 3.29 15.38
C ARG A 181 13.58 2.10 15.55
N VAL A 182 12.40 2.29 16.12
CA VAL A 182 11.44 1.19 16.37
C VAL A 182 10.52 0.96 15.17
N TYR A 183 10.20 2.02 14.41
CA TYR A 183 9.29 1.94 13.27
C TYR A 183 9.94 1.68 11.92
N PHE A 184 11.25 1.93 11.76
CA PHE A 184 11.92 1.94 10.46
C PHE A 184 12.96 0.83 10.31
N LEU A 185 13.54 0.32 11.42
CA LEU A 185 14.59 -0.71 11.34
C LEU A 185 14.12 -2.06 10.76
N PRO A 186 12.95 -2.62 11.12
CA PRO A 186 12.57 -3.93 10.58
C PRO A 186 12.34 -3.90 9.07
N ASP A 187 11.61 -2.89 8.59
CA ASP A 187 11.26 -2.75 7.17
C ASP A 187 12.47 -2.35 6.32
N LEU A 188 13.33 -1.45 6.81
CA LEU A 188 14.55 -1.05 6.10
C LEU A 188 15.59 -2.19 6.11
N LEU A 189 15.72 -2.94 7.20
CA LEU A 189 16.68 -4.04 7.29
C LEU A 189 16.22 -5.24 6.46
N PHE A 190 14.91 -5.46 6.31
CA PHE A 190 14.36 -6.41 5.35
C PHE A 190 14.65 -5.98 3.90
N LEU A 191 14.36 -4.72 3.54
CA LEU A 191 14.64 -4.19 2.20
C LEU A 191 16.15 -4.15 1.87
N LEU A 192 17.01 -3.83 2.84
CA LEU A 192 18.47 -3.84 2.65
C LEU A 192 19.02 -5.26 2.61
N ALA A 193 18.46 -6.21 3.37
CA ALA A 193 18.83 -7.62 3.28
C ALA A 193 18.45 -8.20 1.91
N GLU A 194 17.26 -7.88 1.41
CA GLU A 194 16.77 -8.34 0.12
C GLU A 194 17.53 -7.70 -1.07
N TRP A 195 17.84 -6.40 -0.97
CA TRP A 195 18.71 -5.72 -1.94
C TRP A 195 20.12 -6.31 -1.96
N ARG A 196 20.70 -6.59 -0.78
CA ARG A 196 22.04 -7.17 -0.66
C ARG A 196 22.10 -8.63 -1.13
N LEU A 197 21.03 -9.41 -0.92
CA LEU A 197 20.91 -10.78 -1.45
C LEU A 197 20.85 -10.79 -2.97
N ARG A 198 20.04 -9.91 -3.59
CA ARG A 198 20.01 -9.76 -5.06
C ARG A 198 21.37 -9.35 -5.64
N GLN A 199 22.06 -8.42 -4.99
CA GLN A 199 23.37 -7.98 -5.43
C GLN A 199 24.44 -9.09 -5.31
N LEU A 200 24.30 -9.99 -4.32
CA LEU A 200 25.15 -11.16 -4.15
C LEU A 200 24.85 -12.26 -5.19
N GLU A 201 23.59 -12.45 -5.55
CA GLU A 201 23.18 -13.35 -6.64
C GLU A 201 23.75 -12.88 -7.98
N ASP A 202 23.68 -11.58 -8.29
CA ASP A 202 24.25 -11.01 -9.53
C ASP A 202 25.79 -11.12 -9.57
N LEU A 203 26.47 -11.03 -8.42
CA LEU A 203 27.93 -11.19 -8.31
C LEU A 203 28.39 -12.65 -8.36
N LEU A 204 27.56 -13.61 -7.92
CA LEU A 204 27.86 -15.04 -7.93
C LEU A 204 27.38 -15.77 -9.20
N ALA A 205 26.46 -15.17 -9.97
CA ALA A 205 25.99 -15.68 -11.25
C ALA A 205 27.13 -16.08 -12.22
N PRO A 206 28.22 -15.31 -12.40
CA PRO A 206 29.32 -15.70 -13.29
C PRO A 206 30.25 -16.81 -12.74
N VAL A 207 30.26 -17.03 -11.41
CA VAL A 207 31.08 -18.07 -10.77
C VAL A 207 30.39 -19.44 -10.81
N ALA A 208 29.05 -19.46 -10.73
CA ALA A 208 28.26 -20.68 -10.85
C ALA A 208 28.22 -21.24 -12.29
N ASP A 209 28.44 -20.40 -13.30
CA ASP A 209 28.38 -20.76 -14.73
C ASP A 209 29.74 -21.20 -15.32
N GLY A 210 30.76 -21.44 -14.47
CA GLY A 210 32.02 -22.08 -14.88
C GLY A 210 32.87 -21.31 -15.90
N ARG A 211 32.66 -20.01 -16.08
CA ARG A 211 33.34 -19.17 -17.10
C ARG A 211 34.55 -18.38 -16.57
N LEU A 212 35.33 -18.97 -15.68
CA LEU A 212 36.67 -18.48 -15.34
C LEU A 212 37.68 -19.63 -15.35
N SER A 213 37.84 -20.23 -16.53
CA SER A 213 39.06 -20.93 -16.91
C SER A 213 39.43 -20.54 -18.34
N GLN A 214 39.93 -19.31 -18.48
CA GLN A 214 40.93 -18.91 -19.47
C GLN A 214 41.48 -17.53 -19.12
#